data_AF-A0A497A4I2-F1
#
_entry.id   AF-A0A497A4I2-F1
#
_cell.length_a   1.000
_cell.length_b   1.000
_cell.length_c   1.000
_cell.angle_alpha   90.00
_cell.angle_beta   90.00
_cell.angle_gamma   90.00
#
_symmetry.space_group_name_H-M   'P 1'
#
loop_
_entity.id
_entity.type
_entity.pdbx_description
1 polymer ?
#
loop_
_entity_poly.entity_id
_entity_poly.type
_entity_poly.pdbx_seq_one_letter_code
_entity_poly.pdbx_strand_id
1 'polypeptide(L)'
;MNVFFSRLDEQQRRWYAALEAHRLGRGGVTLVSQITGIHMDTIRRGREELEKDLEGRPVDRIRLPGGGRKRLEEKTPTIVPTLESVVEDGIGGDPMGTKIWVSHSLRHLSQELEGRGFSVGWVTTGRLLRDLDYSLLANCKQFTGDPHP
;
A
#
# COMPACT_ATOMS: atom_id res chain seq x y z
N MET A 1 -2.74 29.51 16.90
CA MET A 1 -3.08 28.72 15.69
C MET A 1 -1.98 27.75 15.31
N ASN A 2 -0.74 28.20 15.06
CA ASN A 2 0.31 27.34 14.48
C ASN A 2 0.76 26.15 15.36
N VAL A 3 0.78 26.29 16.68
CA VAL A 3 1.07 25.17 17.61
C VAL A 3 -0.01 24.06 17.54
N PHE A 4 -1.27 24.43 17.30
CA PHE A 4 -2.35 23.46 17.10
C PHE A 4 -2.22 22.77 15.74
N PHE A 5 -1.99 23.56 14.67
CA PHE A 5 -1.77 23.04 13.32
C PHE A 5 -0.61 22.03 13.26
N SER A 6 0.47 22.23 14.02
CA SER A 6 1.60 21.28 14.02
C SER A 6 1.23 19.88 14.54
N ARG A 7 0.14 19.76 15.30
CA ARG A 7 -0.38 18.48 15.82
C ARG A 7 -1.43 17.83 14.92
N LEU A 8 -1.98 18.59 13.97
CA LEU A 8 -2.96 18.10 13.00
C LEU A 8 -2.27 17.39 11.83
N ASP A 9 -2.95 16.41 11.24
CA ASP A 9 -2.56 15.85 9.95
C ASP A 9 -2.84 16.81 8.77
N GLU A 10 -2.45 16.40 7.55
CA GLU A 10 -2.60 17.24 6.36
C GLU A 10 -4.07 17.58 6.03
N GLN A 11 -5.00 16.64 6.19
CA GLN A 11 -6.42 16.87 5.89
C GLN A 11 -7.04 17.76 6.97
N GLN A 12 -6.77 17.47 8.23
CA GLN A 12 -7.29 18.24 9.37
C GLN A 12 -6.84 19.70 9.31
N ARG A 13 -5.56 19.97 8.99
CA ARG A 13 -5.06 21.34 8.77
C ARG A 13 -5.83 22.04 7.65
N ARG A 14 -6.04 21.33 6.53
CA ARG A 14 -6.75 21.86 5.37
C ARG A 14 -8.19 22.25 5.71
N TRP A 15 -8.94 21.37 6.36
CA TRP A 15 -10.34 21.62 6.73
C TRP A 15 -10.47 22.69 7.80
N TYR A 16 -9.61 22.67 8.82
CA TYR A 16 -9.67 23.69 9.86
C TYR A 16 -9.28 25.08 9.33
N ALA A 17 -8.26 25.18 8.46
CA ALA A 17 -7.94 26.44 7.78
C ALA A 17 -9.09 26.93 6.89
N ALA A 18 -9.77 26.02 6.18
CA ALA A 18 -10.93 26.33 5.37
C ALA A 18 -12.12 26.84 6.21
N LEU A 19 -12.39 26.20 7.35
CA LEU A 19 -13.41 26.60 8.30
C LEU A 19 -13.14 28.01 8.84
N GLU A 20 -11.91 28.27 9.28
CA GLU A 20 -11.52 29.59 9.80
C GLU A 20 -11.56 30.67 8.72
N ALA A 21 -11.13 30.35 7.50
CA ALA A 21 -11.24 31.26 6.37
C ALA A 21 -12.71 31.58 6.02
N HIS A 22 -13.62 30.60 6.14
CA HIS A 22 -15.04 30.81 5.94
C HIS A 22 -15.64 31.73 7.03
N ARG A 23 -15.30 31.50 8.31
CA ARG A 23 -15.76 32.34 9.43
C ARG A 23 -15.32 33.81 9.29
N LEU A 24 -14.14 34.06 8.72
CA LEU A 24 -13.60 35.40 8.48
C LEU A 24 -14.21 36.11 7.25
N GLY A 25 -14.93 35.38 6.39
CA GLY A 25 -15.60 35.96 5.22
C GLY A 25 -14.65 36.45 4.13
N ARG A 26 -14.94 37.63 3.54
CA ARG A 26 -14.16 38.16 2.41
C ARG A 26 -12.71 38.43 2.82
N GLY A 27 -11.77 37.85 2.07
CA GLY A 27 -10.33 37.95 2.38
C GLY A 27 -9.82 36.93 3.41
N GLY A 28 -10.70 36.13 4.01
CA GLY A 28 -10.34 35.13 5.03
C GLY A 28 -9.30 34.11 4.54
N VAL A 29 -9.41 33.65 3.29
CA VAL A 29 -8.42 32.73 2.69
C VAL A 29 -7.02 33.35 2.67
N THR A 30 -6.90 34.61 2.26
CA THR A 30 -5.62 35.32 2.22
C THR A 30 -5.03 35.48 3.62
N LEU A 31 -5.86 35.89 4.58
CA LEU A 31 -5.42 36.11 5.96
C LEU A 31 -4.97 34.81 6.64
N VAL A 32 -5.76 33.74 6.51
CA VAL A 32 -5.41 32.42 7.07
C VAL A 32 -4.14 31.86 6.41
N SER A 33 -3.98 32.05 5.09
CA SER A 33 -2.76 31.66 4.38
C SER A 33 -1.52 32.37 4.96
N GLN A 34 -1.60 33.68 5.19
CA GLN A 34 -0.51 34.46 5.78
C GLN A 34 -0.16 34.04 7.22
N ILE A 35 -1.17 33.73 8.04
CA ILE A 35 -0.97 33.32 9.45
C ILE A 35 -0.38 31.90 9.55
N THR A 36 -0.91 30.97 8.75
CA THR A 36 -0.62 29.53 8.87
C THR A 36 0.48 29.05 7.94
N GLY A 37 0.82 29.82 6.90
CA GLY A 37 1.72 29.42 5.82
C GLY A 37 1.10 28.40 4.85
N ILE A 38 -0.19 28.07 4.99
CA ILE A 38 -0.86 27.13 4.08
C ILE A 38 -1.18 27.84 2.77
N HIS A 39 -0.91 27.16 1.64
CA HIS A 39 -1.19 27.70 0.32
C HIS A 39 -2.69 27.98 0.13
N MET A 40 -3.04 29.11 -0.50
CA MET A 40 -4.43 29.52 -0.69
C MET A 40 -5.28 28.45 -1.39
N ASP A 41 -4.73 27.75 -2.38
CA ASP A 41 -5.46 26.69 -3.10
C ASP A 41 -5.76 25.48 -2.22
N THR A 42 -4.89 25.18 -1.25
CA THR A 42 -5.15 24.14 -0.25
C THR A 42 -6.33 24.53 0.63
N ILE A 43 -6.42 25.79 1.06
CA ILE A 43 -7.54 26.31 1.85
C ILE A 43 -8.84 26.30 1.01
N ARG A 44 -8.79 26.74 -0.25
CA ARG A 44 -9.94 26.69 -1.18
C ARG A 44 -10.45 25.28 -1.38
N ARG A 45 -9.54 24.33 -1.64
CA ARG A 45 -9.87 22.90 -1.72
C ARG A 45 -10.53 22.39 -0.44
N GLY A 46 -10.04 22.79 0.72
CA GLY A 46 -10.66 22.45 2.01
C GLY A 46 -12.10 22.97 2.12
N ARG A 47 -12.40 24.15 1.57
CA ARG A 47 -13.77 24.68 1.54
C ARG A 47 -14.67 23.86 0.63
N GLU A 48 -14.23 23.53 -0.58
CA GLU A 48 -14.98 22.67 -1.50
C GLU A 48 -15.24 21.29 -0.90
N GLU A 49 -14.28 20.74 -0.16
CA GLU A 49 -14.43 19.47 0.57
C GLU A 49 -15.48 19.59 1.68
N LEU A 50 -15.48 20.68 2.45
CA LEU A 50 -16.47 20.93 3.52
C LEU A 50 -17.87 21.23 2.96
N GLU A 51 -17.97 21.97 1.86
CA GLU A 51 -19.25 22.27 1.17
C GLU A 51 -19.91 20.99 0.61
N LYS A 52 -19.13 19.92 0.40
CA LYS A 52 -19.61 18.59 0.01
C LYS A 52 -19.74 17.63 1.20
N ASP A 53 -19.85 18.15 2.42
CA ASP A 53 -19.96 17.36 3.65
C ASP A 53 -18.87 16.28 3.80
N LEU A 54 -17.66 16.56 3.31
CA LEU A 54 -16.52 15.64 3.28
C LEU A 54 -16.82 14.32 2.54
N GLU A 55 -17.71 14.35 1.54
CA GLU A 55 -18.05 13.17 0.74
C GLU A 55 -16.80 12.50 0.14
N GLY A 56 -16.75 11.17 0.28
CA GLY A 56 -15.62 10.36 -0.18
C GLY A 56 -14.33 10.51 0.65
N ARG A 57 -14.34 11.30 1.72
CA ARG A 57 -13.20 11.41 2.65
C ARG A 57 -13.28 10.31 3.72
N PRO A 58 -12.27 9.45 3.80
CA PRO A 58 -12.27 8.41 4.81
C PRO A 58 -11.95 8.97 6.20
N VAL A 59 -12.58 8.42 7.23
CA VAL A 59 -12.41 8.84 8.63
C VAL A 59 -11.10 8.30 9.22
N ASP A 60 -10.73 7.06 8.87
CA ASP A 60 -9.63 6.34 9.53
C ASP A 60 -8.28 6.48 8.81
N ARG A 61 -8.21 7.25 7.72
CA ARG A 61 -6.97 7.42 6.94
C ARG A 61 -6.85 8.81 6.35
N ILE A 62 -5.61 9.28 6.25
CA ILE A 62 -5.30 10.64 5.77
C ILE A 62 -5.38 10.74 4.23
N ARG A 63 -5.13 9.65 3.51
CA ARG A 63 -5.11 9.65 2.05
C ARG A 63 -6.37 9.00 1.49
N LEU A 64 -6.87 9.56 0.39
CA LEU A 64 -7.92 8.93 -0.39
C LEU A 64 -7.49 7.52 -0.83
N PRO A 65 -8.44 6.58 -1.01
CA PRO A 65 -8.17 5.33 -1.70
C PRO A 65 -7.41 5.59 -3.01
N GLY A 66 -6.37 4.81 -3.29
CA GLY A 66 -5.51 5.02 -4.47
C GLY A 66 -4.52 6.20 -4.39
N GLY A 67 -4.60 7.06 -3.37
CA GLY A 67 -3.65 8.17 -3.14
C GLY A 67 -2.31 7.76 -2.52
N GLY A 68 -2.05 6.46 -2.42
CA GLY A 68 -0.79 5.90 -1.93
C GLY A 68 0.26 5.76 -3.03
N ARG A 69 1.46 5.26 -2.66
CA ARG A 69 2.41 4.78 -3.66
C ARG A 69 1.76 3.60 -4.38
N LYS A 70 1.56 3.73 -5.70
CA LYS A 70 1.08 2.63 -6.55
C LYS A 70 1.89 1.36 -6.28
N ARG A 71 1.19 0.23 -6.17
CA ARG A 71 1.84 -1.05 -5.93
C ARG A 71 2.74 -1.44 -7.11
N LEU A 72 3.63 -2.40 -6.91
CA LEU A 72 4.62 -2.74 -7.94
C LEU A 72 3.95 -3.39 -9.16
N GLU A 73 2.98 -4.26 -8.93
CA GLU A 73 2.12 -4.89 -9.94
C GLU A 73 1.30 -3.87 -10.74
N GLU A 74 0.95 -2.71 -10.15
CA GLU A 74 0.29 -1.63 -10.90
C GLU A 74 1.26 -0.84 -11.78
N LYS A 75 2.53 -0.72 -11.36
CA LYS A 75 3.57 -0.03 -12.13
C LYS A 75 4.18 -0.90 -13.21
N THR A 76 4.28 -2.19 -12.93
CA THR A 76 4.94 -3.18 -13.76
C THR A 76 4.04 -4.41 -13.83
N PRO A 77 3.02 -4.40 -14.71
CA PRO A 77 2.03 -5.47 -14.78
C PRO A 77 2.62 -6.84 -15.13
N THR A 78 3.77 -6.86 -15.82
CA THR A 78 4.46 -8.08 -16.25
C THR A 78 5.09 -8.88 -15.10
N ILE A 79 5.19 -8.30 -13.89
CA ILE A 79 5.76 -8.99 -12.73
C ILE A 79 4.95 -10.22 -12.32
N VAL A 80 3.62 -10.14 -12.39
CA VAL A 80 2.70 -11.21 -11.98
C VAL A 80 2.87 -12.44 -12.88
N PRO A 81 2.72 -12.33 -14.22
CA PRO A 81 2.94 -13.49 -15.10
C PRO A 81 4.37 -14.00 -15.10
N THR A 82 5.36 -13.13 -14.84
CA THR A 82 6.75 -13.59 -14.67
C THR A 82 6.89 -14.45 -13.41
N LEU A 83 6.29 -14.03 -12.29
CA LEU A 83 6.29 -14.82 -11.06
C LEU A 83 5.57 -16.15 -11.23
N GLU A 84 4.45 -16.19 -11.96
CA GLU A 84 3.76 -17.44 -12.28
C GLU A 84 4.67 -18.41 -13.06
N SER A 85 5.34 -17.93 -14.11
CA SER A 85 6.32 -18.74 -14.85
C SER A 85 7.47 -19.25 -13.98
N VAL A 86 8.00 -18.42 -13.07
CA VAL A 86 9.05 -18.81 -12.13
C VAL A 86 8.55 -19.90 -11.16
N VAL A 87 7.27 -19.84 -10.79
CA VAL A 87 6.67 -20.81 -9.87
C VAL A 87 6.36 -22.14 -10.57
N GLU A 88 5.90 -22.10 -11.82
CA GLU A 88 5.59 -23.29 -12.65
C GLU A 88 6.76 -24.28 -12.73
N ASP A 89 7.99 -23.77 -12.82
CA ASP A 89 9.22 -24.58 -12.85
C ASP A 89 9.46 -25.37 -11.53
N GLY A 90 8.79 -24.99 -10.44
CA GLY A 90 8.93 -25.59 -9.11
C GLY A 90 7.68 -26.31 -8.57
N ILE A 91 6.62 -26.49 -9.39
CA ILE A 91 5.38 -27.19 -9.00
C ILE A 91 5.61 -28.70 -8.98
N GLY A 92 5.95 -29.24 -7.81
CA GLY A 92 5.85 -30.68 -7.51
C GLY A 92 4.44 -30.98 -6.99
N GLY A 93 3.57 -31.53 -7.84
CA GLY A 93 2.13 -31.66 -7.53
C GLY A 93 1.76 -32.70 -6.47
N ASP A 94 0.78 -32.36 -5.64
CA ASP A 94 -0.30 -33.26 -5.23
C ASP A 94 -1.58 -32.81 -5.98
N PRO A 95 -2.07 -33.59 -6.96
CA PRO A 95 -3.22 -33.21 -7.78
C PRO A 95 -4.57 -33.17 -7.02
N MET A 96 -4.61 -33.51 -5.72
CA MET A 96 -5.85 -33.52 -4.93
C MET A 96 -5.96 -32.42 -3.86
N GLY A 97 -4.95 -31.56 -3.67
CA GLY A 97 -4.98 -30.48 -2.68
C GLY A 97 -5.56 -29.16 -3.21
N THR A 98 -6.41 -28.48 -2.44
CA THR A 98 -7.02 -27.18 -2.79
C THR A 98 -6.01 -26.01 -2.92
N LYS A 99 -4.73 -26.21 -2.60
CA LYS A 99 -3.68 -25.18 -2.63
C LYS A 99 -2.46 -25.67 -3.39
N ILE A 100 -1.98 -24.85 -4.33
CA ILE A 100 -0.75 -25.12 -5.09
C ILE A 100 0.45 -24.75 -4.22
N TRP A 101 1.39 -25.67 -4.10
CA TRP A 101 2.58 -25.49 -3.26
C TRP A 101 3.80 -25.12 -4.09
N VAL A 102 4.55 -24.12 -3.62
CA VAL A 102 5.83 -23.72 -4.21
C VAL A 102 6.97 -24.29 -3.37
N SER A 103 7.84 -25.07 -4.00
CA SER A 103 9.01 -25.72 -3.36
C SER A 103 10.18 -24.75 -3.12
N HIS A 104 10.27 -23.68 -3.91
CA HIS A 104 11.31 -22.67 -3.79
C HIS A 104 11.04 -21.66 -2.66
N SER A 105 12.10 -21.24 -1.97
CA SER A 105 12.02 -20.20 -0.94
C SER A 105 11.71 -18.82 -1.56
N LEU A 106 11.10 -17.91 -0.79
CA LEU A 106 10.85 -16.53 -1.22
C LEU A 106 12.11 -15.78 -1.66
N ARG A 107 13.26 -16.09 -1.06
CA ARG A 107 14.54 -15.46 -1.42
C ARG A 107 15.01 -15.93 -2.79
N HIS A 108 14.83 -17.20 -3.10
CA HIS A 108 15.14 -17.77 -4.41
C HIS A 108 14.25 -17.15 -5.49
N LEU A 109 12.94 -17.12 -5.28
CA LEU A 109 11.98 -16.52 -6.21
C LEU A 109 12.25 -15.02 -6.44
N SER A 110 12.63 -14.29 -5.37
CA SER A 110 13.01 -12.88 -5.46
C SER A 110 14.30 -12.67 -6.27
N GLN A 111 15.31 -13.53 -6.10
CA GLN A 111 16.54 -13.48 -6.90
C GLN A 111 16.29 -13.81 -8.37
N GLU A 112 15.40 -14.75 -8.66
CA GLU A 112 15.08 -15.11 -10.03
C GLU A 112 14.31 -13.98 -10.74
N LEU A 113 13.36 -13.34 -10.04
CA LEU A 113 12.71 -12.13 -10.52
C LEU A 113 13.71 -10.99 -10.77
N GLU A 114 14.72 -10.84 -9.91
CA GLU A 114 15.80 -9.87 -10.11
C GLU A 114 16.64 -10.20 -11.34
N GLY A 115 16.97 -11.47 -11.57
CA GLY A 115 17.62 -11.95 -12.79
C GLY A 115 16.81 -11.69 -14.07
N ARG A 116 15.48 -11.66 -13.96
CA ARG A 116 14.56 -11.28 -15.06
C ARG A 116 14.30 -9.77 -15.16
N GLY A 117 15.01 -8.95 -14.37
CA GLY A 117 14.99 -7.47 -14.46
C GLY A 117 14.02 -6.77 -13.49
N PHE A 118 13.42 -7.49 -12.55
CA PHE A 118 12.49 -6.91 -11.57
C PHE A 118 13.17 -6.69 -10.21
N SER A 119 13.29 -5.43 -9.77
CA SER A 119 13.79 -5.11 -8.43
C SER A 119 12.71 -5.33 -7.36
N VAL A 120 12.62 -6.56 -6.84
CA VAL A 120 11.57 -7.02 -5.93
C VAL A 120 12.19 -7.76 -4.75
N GLY A 121 11.88 -7.35 -3.53
CA GLY A 121 12.28 -8.08 -2.32
C GLY A 121 11.32 -9.22 -1.95
N TRP A 122 11.84 -10.21 -1.24
CA TRP A 122 11.12 -11.41 -0.78
C TRP A 122 9.77 -11.15 -0.06
N VAL A 123 9.62 -10.02 0.65
CA VAL A 123 8.35 -9.63 1.30
C VAL A 123 7.25 -9.36 0.27
N THR A 124 7.61 -8.63 -0.80
CA THR A 124 6.68 -8.34 -1.90
C THR A 124 6.38 -9.61 -2.67
N THR A 125 7.38 -10.45 -2.95
CA THR A 125 7.20 -11.76 -3.58
C THR A 125 6.21 -12.64 -2.78
N GLY A 126 6.38 -12.74 -1.46
CA GLY A 126 5.47 -13.52 -0.61
C GLY A 126 4.07 -12.92 -0.46
N ARG A 127 3.90 -11.61 -0.64
CA ARG A 127 2.58 -10.99 -0.76
C ARG A 127 1.93 -11.37 -2.10
N LEU A 128 2.66 -11.21 -3.21
CA LEU A 128 2.17 -11.55 -4.55
C LEU A 128 1.76 -13.02 -4.66
N LEU A 129 2.52 -13.95 -4.09
CA LEU A 129 2.14 -15.36 -4.05
C LEU A 129 0.83 -15.60 -3.30
N ARG A 130 0.62 -14.94 -2.15
CA ARG A 130 -0.64 -15.05 -1.40
C ARG A 130 -1.81 -14.43 -2.15
N ASP A 131 -1.59 -13.33 -2.84
CA ASP A 131 -2.60 -12.68 -3.68
C ASP A 131 -3.00 -13.58 -4.87
N LEU A 132 -2.13 -14.52 -5.27
CA LEU A 132 -2.33 -15.55 -6.30
C LEU A 132 -2.74 -16.93 -5.72
N ASP A 133 -3.10 -17.00 -4.43
CA ASP A 133 -3.48 -18.23 -3.72
C ASP A 133 -2.41 -19.35 -3.64
N TYR A 134 -1.14 -19.04 -3.90
CA TYR A 134 -0.02 -19.97 -3.68
C TYR A 134 0.36 -20.06 -2.19
N SER A 135 0.72 -21.27 -1.76
CA SER A 135 1.31 -21.52 -0.44
C SER A 135 2.74 -22.03 -0.57
N LEU A 136 3.63 -21.60 0.31
CA LEU A 136 4.99 -22.13 0.34
C LEU A 136 4.98 -23.48 1.06
N LEU A 137 5.60 -24.49 0.46
CA LEU A 137 5.89 -25.72 1.18
C LEU A 137 6.97 -25.38 2.22
N ALA A 138 6.62 -25.50 3.49
CA ALA A 138 7.65 -25.56 4.52
C ALA A 138 8.45 -26.84 4.30
N ASN A 139 9.78 -26.73 4.17
CA ASN A 139 10.66 -27.89 4.15
C ASN A 139 10.58 -28.60 5.51
N CYS A 140 9.68 -29.55 5.65
CA CYS A 140 9.67 -30.51 6.75
C CYS A 140 10.61 -31.65 6.37
N LYS A 141 11.84 -31.65 6.90
CA LYS A 141 12.68 -32.86 6.88
C LYS A 141 11.95 -33.94 7.67
N GLN A 142 11.34 -34.90 7.00
CA GLN A 142 10.90 -36.13 7.67
C GLN A 142 12.15 -36.95 7.99
N PHE A 143 12.37 -37.23 9.27
CA PHE A 143 13.40 -38.17 9.69
C PHE A 143 12.98 -39.55 9.18
N THR A 144 13.57 -40.02 8.09
CA THR A 144 13.43 -41.40 7.61
C THR A 144 14.43 -42.25 8.37
N GLY A 145 14.15 -42.49 9.64
CA GLY A 145 14.87 -43.44 10.48
C GLY A 145 13.89 -44.02 11.47
N ASP A 146 13.93 -45.33 11.66
CA ASP A 146 13.12 -45.97 12.69
C ASP A 146 13.44 -45.36 14.07
N PRO A 147 12.44 -45.10 14.92
CA PRO A 147 12.69 -44.67 16.28
C PRO A 147 13.51 -45.77 16.99
N HIS A 148 14.77 -45.48 17.25
CA HIS A 148 15.63 -46.35 18.05
C HIS A 148 15.11 -46.40 19.51
N PRO A 149 15.16 -47.56 20.19
CA PRO A 149 14.70 -47.74 21.56
C PRO A 149 15.55 -46.99 22.60
#